data_AF-A0A2E4NHF1-F1
#
_entry.id   AF-A0A2E4NHF1-F1
#
_cell.length_a   1.000
_cell.length_b   1.000
_cell.length_c   1.000
_cell.angle_alpha   90.00
_cell.angle_beta   90.00
_cell.angle_gamma   90.00
#
_symmetry.space_group_name_H-M   'P 1'
#
loop_
_entity.id
_entity.type
_entity.pdbx_description
1 polymer ?
#
loop_
_entity_poly.entity_id
_entity_poly.type
_entity_poly.pdbx_seq_one_letter_code
_entity_poly.pdbx_strand_id
1 'polypeptide(L)'
;MSWSAVAFPDSLDGLCLDNVEEGCMPRFLPLKGHKVSYCEASCDLINPAKTRGMDGVLYDLSCSTDDSGEYPDRVMLLKQKPKDGKGSSMSWIDSAGTFEIVRCPER
;
A
#
# COMPACT_ATOMS: atom_id res chain seq x y z
N MET A 1 1.97 11.05 28.27
CA MET A 1 2.09 9.74 27.59
C MET A 1 2.74 10.00 26.24
N SER A 2 3.96 9.52 26.02
CA SER A 2 4.69 9.74 24.76
C SER A 2 4.26 8.67 23.77
N TRP A 3 3.46 9.04 22.77
CA TRP A 3 3.16 8.18 21.63
C TRP A 3 4.34 8.27 20.67
N SER A 4 5.24 7.28 20.73
CA SER A 4 6.23 7.10 19.67
C SER A 4 5.47 6.66 18.42
N ALA A 5 5.19 7.60 17.52
CA ALA A 5 4.70 7.32 16.18
C ALA A 5 5.64 6.28 15.57
N VAL A 6 5.10 5.12 15.20
CA VAL A 6 5.90 4.14 14.49
C VAL A 6 6.14 4.75 13.11
N ALA A 7 7.39 5.13 12.83
CA ALA A 7 7.74 5.67 11.53
C ALA A 7 7.29 4.68 10.44
N PHE A 8 6.48 5.20 9.51
CA PHE A 8 6.17 4.50 8.27
C PHE A 8 7.49 4.35 7.51
N PRO A 9 7.78 3.19 6.88
CA PRO A 9 9.04 3.01 6.18
C PRO A 9 9.22 4.08 5.08
N ASP A 10 10.42 4.65 5.01
CA ASP A 10 10.77 5.68 4.00
C ASP A 10 10.88 5.09 2.58
N SER A 11 10.96 3.76 2.46
CA SER A 11 10.88 3.02 1.20
C SER A 11 9.89 1.86 1.30
N LEU A 12 9.13 1.64 0.24
CA LEU A 12 8.22 0.51 0.09
C LEU A 12 8.89 -0.68 -0.63
N ASP A 13 10.17 -0.57 -0.99
CA ASP A 13 10.88 -1.61 -1.73
C ASP A 13 10.94 -2.93 -0.93
N GLY A 14 10.67 -4.04 -1.62
CA GLY A 14 10.58 -5.37 -1.01
C GLY A 14 9.22 -5.66 -0.35
N LEU A 15 8.27 -4.72 -0.38
CA LEU A 15 6.88 -4.93 0.00
C LEU A 15 6.00 -5.17 -1.22
N CYS A 16 4.99 -6.01 -1.05
CA CYS A 16 4.02 -6.36 -2.07
C CYS A 16 2.60 -6.22 -1.53
N LEU A 17 1.68 -5.74 -2.37
CA LEU A 17 0.25 -5.87 -2.14
C LEU A 17 -0.16 -7.33 -2.41
N ASP A 18 -0.84 -7.99 -1.47
CA ASP A 18 -1.46 -9.29 -1.70
C ASP A 18 -2.85 -9.07 -2.32
N ASN A 19 -2.95 -9.27 -3.63
CA ASN A 19 -4.16 -9.11 -4.42
C ASN A 19 -5.14 -10.31 -4.27
N VAL A 20 -4.87 -11.24 -3.34
CA VAL A 20 -5.68 -12.41 -2.96
C VAL A 20 -5.82 -13.48 -4.04
N GLU A 21 -6.15 -13.12 -5.29
CA GLU A 21 -6.25 -14.02 -6.44
C GLU A 21 -5.38 -13.54 -7.61
N GLU A 22 -4.76 -14.52 -8.27
CA GLU A 22 -4.03 -14.31 -9.52
C GLU A 22 -5.04 -14.17 -10.67
N GLY A 23 -4.90 -13.10 -11.44
CA GLY A 23 -5.70 -12.82 -12.62
C GLY A 23 -4.79 -12.39 -13.76
N CYS A 24 -5.07 -11.25 -14.40
CA CYS A 24 -4.10 -10.63 -15.29
C CYS A 24 -2.86 -10.11 -14.50
N MET A 25 -2.97 -9.95 -13.18
CA MET A 25 -1.89 -9.57 -12.27
C MET A 25 -1.42 -10.76 -11.43
N PRO A 26 -0.13 -10.82 -11.07
CA PRO A 26 0.34 -11.76 -10.06
C PRO A 26 -0.30 -11.46 -8.70
N ARG A 27 -0.46 -12.49 -7.87
CA ARG A 27 -0.98 -12.34 -6.50
C ARG A 27 -0.23 -11.29 -5.68
N PHE A 28 1.11 -11.23 -5.81
CA PHE A 28 1.95 -10.28 -5.07
C PHE A 28 2.41 -9.15 -5.99
N LEU A 29 1.84 -7.96 -5.84
CA LEU A 29 2.18 -6.77 -6.64
C LEU A 29 3.25 -5.93 -5.94
N PRO A 30 4.47 -5.80 -6.51
CA PRO A 30 5.55 -5.07 -5.86
C PRO A 30 5.31 -3.56 -5.74
N LEU A 31 5.58 -2.99 -4.56
CA LEU A 31 5.54 -1.56 -4.28
C LEU A 31 6.92 -0.92 -4.47
N LYS A 32 7.42 -0.87 -5.72
CA LYS A 32 8.78 -0.36 -6.01
C LYS A 32 8.81 1.15 -6.10
N GLY A 33 9.63 1.81 -5.29
CA GLY A 33 9.85 3.26 -5.38
C GLY A 33 8.57 4.08 -5.27
N HIS A 34 7.62 3.68 -4.41
CA HIS A 34 6.29 4.31 -4.30
C HIS A 34 5.44 4.18 -5.57
N LYS A 35 5.60 3.09 -6.30
CA LYS A 35 4.78 2.76 -7.46
C LYS A 35 4.10 1.42 -7.29
N VAL A 36 2.89 1.30 -7.82
CA VAL A 36 2.18 0.03 -7.99
C VAL A 36 1.81 -0.09 -9.47
N SER A 37 2.02 -1.27 -10.05
CA SER A 37 1.66 -1.53 -11.45
C SER A 37 0.54 -2.55 -11.49
N TYR A 38 -0.57 -2.15 -12.11
CA TYR A 38 -1.73 -2.96 -12.43
C TYR A 38 -1.62 -3.48 -13.87
N CYS A 39 -2.62 -4.23 -14.35
CA CYS A 39 -2.60 -4.80 -15.71
C CYS A 39 -2.51 -3.75 -16.82
N GLU A 40 -3.25 -2.66 -16.68
CA GLU A 40 -3.41 -1.65 -17.74
C GLU A 40 -3.03 -0.24 -17.24
N ALA A 41 -2.42 -0.17 -16.06
CA ALA A 41 -2.00 1.09 -15.47
C ALA A 41 -0.77 0.96 -14.60
N SER A 42 0.03 2.03 -14.59
CA SER A 42 1.09 2.22 -13.61
C SER A 42 0.77 3.44 -12.77
N CYS A 43 0.71 3.28 -11.45
CA CYS A 43 0.30 4.33 -10.53
C CYS A 43 1.44 4.71 -9.60
N ASP A 44 1.69 6.01 -9.52
CA ASP A 44 2.59 6.62 -8.54
C ASP A 44 1.80 7.00 -7.29
N LEU A 45 2.36 6.68 -6.11
CA LEU A 45 1.89 7.18 -4.83
C LEU A 45 2.58 8.52 -4.56
N ILE A 46 1.82 9.60 -4.63
CA ILE A 46 2.34 10.97 -4.50
C ILE A 46 1.68 11.70 -3.32
N ASN A 47 2.23 12.88 -2.98
CA ASN A 47 1.71 13.76 -1.92
C ASN A 47 1.47 13.06 -0.55
N PRO A 48 2.50 12.44 0.06
CA PRO A 48 2.34 11.75 1.33
C PRO A 48 1.83 12.68 2.44
N ALA A 49 0.72 12.31 3.07
CA ALA A 49 0.13 13.01 4.20
C ALA A 49 0.01 12.09 5.42
N LYS A 50 0.76 12.39 6.49
CA LYS A 50 0.71 11.60 7.74
C LYS A 50 -0.64 11.78 8.44
N THR A 51 -1.26 10.69 8.87
CA THR A 51 -2.52 10.74 9.61
C THR A 51 -2.28 11.07 11.08
N ARG A 52 -3.16 11.90 11.68
CA ARG A 52 -3.07 12.21 13.11
C ARG A 52 -3.77 11.13 13.95
N GLY A 53 -3.07 10.57 14.93
CA GLY A 53 -3.64 9.59 15.87
C GLY A 53 -3.64 8.15 15.38
N MET A 54 -3.04 7.87 14.21
CA MET A 54 -2.86 6.54 13.64
C MET A 54 -1.46 6.44 13.01
N ASP A 55 -0.87 5.25 13.02
CA ASP A 55 0.39 4.97 12.33
C ASP A 55 0.12 4.74 10.82
N GLY A 56 -0.31 5.78 10.12
CA GLY A 56 -0.68 5.71 8.71
C GLY A 56 -0.25 6.91 7.87
N VAL A 57 -0.17 6.68 6.56
CA VAL A 57 0.14 7.70 5.54
C VAL A 57 -0.89 7.61 4.42
N LEU A 58 -1.51 8.74 4.09
CA LEU A 58 -2.37 8.90 2.92
C LEU A 58 -1.51 9.32 1.72
N TYR A 59 -1.83 8.76 0.56
CA TYR A 59 -1.24 9.13 -0.72
C TYR A 59 -2.36 9.41 -1.73
N ASP A 60 -2.10 10.35 -2.64
CA ASP A 60 -2.86 10.43 -3.88
C ASP A 60 -2.28 9.39 -4.85
N LEU A 61 -3.15 8.69 -5.58
CA LEU A 61 -2.76 7.80 -6.66
C LEU A 61 -2.80 8.56 -7.99
N SER A 62 -1.66 8.64 -8.67
CA SER A 62 -1.58 9.19 -10.02
C SER A 62 -1.28 8.05 -10.99
N CYS A 63 -2.30 7.60 -11.72
CA CYS A 63 -2.21 6.50 -12.64
C CYS A 63 -2.01 6.98 -14.08
N SER A 64 -0.99 6.45 -14.75
CA SER A 64 -0.88 6.47 -16.21
C SER A 64 -1.57 5.21 -16.72
N THR A 65 -2.65 5.40 -17.48
CA THR A 65 -3.46 4.32 -18.04
C THR A 65 -3.36 4.37 -19.57
N ASP A 66 -3.33 3.21 -20.22
CA ASP A 66 -3.44 3.14 -21.69
C ASP A 66 -4.91 3.17 -22.16
N ASP A 67 -5.87 3.09 -21.23
CA ASP A 67 -7.30 3.02 -21.50
C ASP A 67 -8.14 3.75 -20.42
N SER A 68 -9.47 3.80 -20.55
CA SER A 68 -10.37 4.55 -19.65
C SER A 68 -10.65 3.91 -18.28
N GLY A 69 -9.72 3.12 -17.74
CA GLY A 69 -9.89 2.44 -16.45
C GLY A 69 -10.10 3.40 -15.29
N GLU A 70 -11.06 3.10 -14.40
CA GLU A 70 -11.26 3.84 -13.15
C GLU A 70 -10.36 3.25 -12.05
N TYR A 71 -9.45 4.06 -11.54
CA TYR A 71 -8.55 3.71 -10.43
C TYR A 71 -8.89 4.55 -9.19
N PRO A 72 -8.61 4.05 -7.98
CA PRO A 72 -8.80 4.85 -6.77
C PRO A 72 -7.97 6.12 -6.81
N ASP A 73 -8.55 7.26 -6.46
CA ASP A 73 -7.83 8.54 -6.41
C ASP A 73 -6.87 8.62 -5.22
N ARG A 74 -7.13 7.85 -4.15
CA ARG A 74 -6.40 7.88 -2.89
C ARG A 74 -6.29 6.52 -2.24
N VAL A 75 -5.17 6.33 -1.56
CA VAL A 75 -4.90 5.17 -0.69
C VAL A 75 -4.41 5.62 0.67
N MET A 76 -4.80 4.88 1.71
CA MET A 76 -4.14 4.89 3.00
C MET A 76 -3.27 3.65 3.18
N LEU A 77 -1.99 3.86 3.45
CA LEU A 77 -1.14 2.81 3.99
C LEU A 77 -1.18 2.88 5.51
N LEU A 78 -1.71 1.85 6.15
CA LEU A 78 -1.90 1.79 7.60
C LEU A 78 -1.02 0.72 8.22
N LYS A 79 -0.22 1.08 9.21
CA LYS A 79 0.53 0.15 10.04
C LYS A 79 -0.26 -0.15 11.30
N GLN A 80 -0.53 -1.42 11.55
CA GLN A 80 -1.28 -1.87 12.72
C GLN A 80 -0.39 -2.74 13.61
N LYS A 81 -0.56 -2.58 14.92
CA LYS A 81 -0.03 -3.54 15.90
C LYS A 81 -1.18 -4.46 16.31
N PRO A 82 -1.10 -5.77 16.09
CA PRO A 82 -2.09 -6.71 16.61
C PRO A 82 -2.17 -6.58 18.13
N LYS A 83 -3.38 -6.63 18.69
CA LYS A 83 -3.61 -6.53 20.15
C LYS A 83 -2.85 -7.58 20.96
N ASP A 84 -2.64 -8.77 20.37
CA ASP A 84 -2.12 -9.95 21.08
C ASP A 84 -0.80 -10.50 20.48
N GLY A 85 -0.13 -9.75 19.59
CA GLY A 85 0.94 -10.30 18.74
C GLY A 85 2.29 -9.59 18.81
N LYS A 86 3.37 -10.36 18.60
CA LYS A 86 4.68 -9.84 18.19
C LYS A 86 4.62 -9.49 16.69
N GLY A 87 4.80 -8.22 16.35
CA GLY A 87 4.93 -7.76 14.96
C GLY A 87 4.09 -6.52 14.66
N SER A 88 4.21 -6.02 13.43
CA SER A 88 3.32 -5.00 12.86
C SER A 88 2.86 -5.48 11.49
N SER A 89 1.56 -5.43 11.22
CA SER A 89 1.01 -5.63 9.88
C SER A 89 0.90 -4.28 9.18
N MET A 90 0.90 -4.30 7.84
CA MET A 90 0.62 -3.13 7.03
C MET A 90 -0.53 -3.46 6.09
N SER A 91 -1.40 -2.48 5.88
CA SER A 91 -2.57 -2.61 5.02
C SER A 91 -2.62 -1.46 4.04
N TRP A 92 -3.03 -1.77 2.83
CA TRP A 92 -3.42 -0.83 1.79
C TRP A 92 -4.93 -0.70 1.83
N ILE A 93 -5.44 0.51 1.96
CA ILE A 93 -6.87 0.78 2.07
C ILE A 93 -7.24 1.82 1.02
N ASP A 94 -8.12 1.44 0.10
CA ASP A 94 -8.63 2.30 -0.96
C ASP A 94 -10.16 2.16 -1.08
N SER A 95 -10.75 2.71 -2.14
CA SER A 95 -12.20 2.62 -2.40
C SER A 95 -12.68 1.21 -2.75
N ALA A 96 -11.80 0.32 -3.22
CA ALA A 96 -12.13 -1.05 -3.58
C ALA A 96 -12.10 -1.98 -2.37
N GLY A 97 -11.26 -1.70 -1.38
CA GLY A 97 -11.26 -2.45 -0.13
C GLY A 97 -10.01 -2.28 0.72
N THR A 98 -9.70 -3.33 1.47
CA THR A 98 -8.49 -3.43 2.30
C THR A 98 -7.70 -4.64 1.87
N PHE A 99 -6.43 -4.41 1.55
CA PHE A 99 -5.50 -5.42 1.08
C PHE A 99 -4.30 -5.47 2.02
N GLU A 100 -3.72 -6.66 2.19
CA GLU A 100 -2.53 -6.82 3.02
C GLU A 100 -1.27 -6.37 2.25
N ILE A 101 -0.38 -5.69 2.96
CA ILE A 101 0.97 -5.41 2.47
C ILE A 101 1.92 -6.37 3.18
N VAL A 102 2.48 -7.29 2.40
CA VAL A 102 3.38 -8.34 2.85
C VAL A 102 4.79 -8.11 2.32
N ARG A 103 5.76 -8.90 2.79
CA ARG A 103 7.06 -8.97 2.09
C ARG A 103 6.86 -9.69 0.77
N CYS A 104 7.43 -9.15 -0.31
CA CYS A 104 7.46 -9.87 -1.57
C CYS A 104 8.20 -11.21 -1.39
N PRO A 105 7.71 -12.32 -1.97
CA PRO A 105 8.44 -13.58 -1.95
C PRO A 105 9.77 -13.45 -2.69
N GLU A 106 10.83 -14.04 -2.13
CA GLU A 106 12.12 -14.16 -2.81
C GLU A 106 11.94 -15.13 -4.00
N ARG A 107 12.35 -14.70 -5.21
CA ARG A 107 12.39 -15.55 -6.40
C ARG A 107 13.61 -16.46 -6.40
#